data_AF-A0A1A8GR73-F1
#
_entry.id   AF-A0A1A8GR73-F1
#
_cell.length_a   1.000
_cell.length_b   1.000
_cell.length_c   1.000
_cell.angle_alpha   90.00
_cell.angle_beta   90.00
_cell.angle_gamma   90.00
#
_symmetry.space_group_name_H-M   'P 1'
#
loop_
_entity.id
_entity.type
_entity.pdbx_description
1 polymer ?
#
loop_
_entity_poly.entity_id
_entity_poly.type
_entity_poly.pdbx_seq_one_letter_code
_entity_poly.pdbx_strand_id
1 'polypeptide(L)'
;SSTTAKEKLAQVQQQMGRPTLKLVNEVPTRWNSTYQMLSRLHDDKEPVWGSLASLQTDLTPLTADEFNILREALLVLAPFHQATVELSEESFRVKGHPDDENAKLCT
;
A
#
# COMPACT_ATOMS: atom_id res chain seq x y z
N SER A 1 -16.18 -1.41 -3.36
CA SER A 1 -15.72 -0.98 -2.03
C SER A 1 -16.77 -0.02 -1.47
N SER A 2 -17.52 -0.43 -0.43
CA SER A 2 -18.71 0.25 0.08
C SER A 2 -18.38 1.61 0.71
N THR A 3 -19.20 2.63 0.43
CA THR A 3 -19.08 3.98 1.01
C THR A 3 -19.16 3.93 2.53
N THR A 4 -20.12 3.17 3.07
CA THR A 4 -20.34 2.99 4.51
C THR A 4 -19.13 2.38 5.22
N ALA A 5 -18.48 1.38 4.62
CA ALA A 5 -17.33 0.72 5.23
C ALA A 5 -16.11 1.66 5.31
N LYS A 6 -15.89 2.47 4.26
CA LYS A 6 -14.81 3.47 4.23
C LYS A 6 -15.03 4.58 5.25
N GLU A 7 -16.27 5.08 5.34
CA GLU A 7 -16.66 6.09 6.32
C GLU A 7 -16.46 5.57 7.75
N LYS A 8 -16.82 4.31 7.99
CA LYS A 8 -16.67 3.72 9.31
C LYS A 8 -15.22 3.55 9.74
N LEU A 9 -14.36 3.09 8.82
CA LEU A 9 -12.92 3.05 9.06
C LEU A 9 -12.36 4.44 9.39
N ALA A 10 -12.74 5.46 8.61
CA ALA A 10 -12.32 6.83 8.85
C ALA A 10 -12.78 7.35 10.22
N GLN A 11 -14.02 7.05 10.61
CA GLN A 11 -14.57 7.42 11.92
C GLN A 11 -13.76 6.78 13.06
N VAL A 12 -13.45 5.48 12.95
CA VAL A 12 -12.67 4.76 13.97
C VAL A 12 -11.23 5.30 14.05
N GLN A 13 -10.59 5.57 12.91
CA GLN A 13 -9.25 6.18 12.87
C GLN A 13 -9.24 7.54 13.59
N GLN A 14 -10.25 8.38 13.36
CA GLN A 14 -10.38 9.68 14.04
C GLN A 14 -10.60 9.53 15.54
N GLN A 15 -11.45 8.60 15.97
CA GLN A 15 -11.68 8.31 17.38
C GLN A 15 -10.42 7.83 18.11
N MET A 16 -9.54 7.12 17.39
CA MET A 16 -8.24 6.66 17.90
C MET A 16 -7.14 7.73 17.81
N GLY A 17 -7.43 8.94 17.31
CA GLY A 17 -6.43 9.99 17.10
C GLY A 17 -5.39 9.64 16.04
N ARG A 18 -5.71 8.72 15.12
CA ARG A 18 -4.82 8.25 14.05
C ARG A 18 -5.08 9.00 12.74
N PRO A 19 -4.07 9.09 11.84
CA PRO A 19 -4.30 9.58 10.48
C PRO A 19 -5.39 8.79 9.77
N THR A 20 -6.26 9.48 9.03
CA THR A 20 -7.30 8.83 8.21
C THR A 20 -6.67 8.25 6.95
N LEU A 21 -6.42 6.94 6.97
CA LEU A 21 -5.79 6.20 5.89
C LEU A 21 -6.81 5.29 5.19
N LYS A 22 -6.78 5.29 3.85
CA LYS A 22 -7.58 4.37 3.05
C LYS A 22 -6.91 3.00 2.99
N LEU A 23 -7.71 1.94 2.96
CA LEU A 23 -7.20 0.61 2.60
C LEU A 23 -6.75 0.60 1.14
N VAL A 24 -5.67 -0.13 0.90
CA VAL A 24 -5.16 -0.42 -0.45
C VAL A 24 -5.77 -1.74 -0.88
N ASN A 25 -6.43 -1.77 -2.04
CA ASN A 25 -6.87 -3.04 -2.61
C ASN A 25 -5.74 -3.62 -3.46
N GLU A 26 -5.55 -4.93 -3.34
CA GLU A 26 -4.67 -5.67 -4.23
C GLU A 26 -5.13 -5.55 -5.69
N VAL A 27 -4.17 -5.49 -6.60
CA VAL A 27 -4.31 -5.55 -8.05
C VAL A 27 -3.48 -6.75 -8.53
N PRO A 28 -4.10 -7.85 -8.98
CA PRO A 28 -3.41 -9.10 -9.26
C PRO A 28 -2.26 -9.01 -10.27
N THR A 29 -2.32 -8.04 -11.19
CA THR A 29 -1.29 -7.82 -12.21
C THR A 29 -0.08 -7.03 -11.71
N ARG A 30 -0.11 -6.55 -10.46
CA ARG A 30 0.91 -5.69 -9.86
C ARG A 30 1.20 -6.12 -8.45
N TRP A 31 2.18 -7.00 -8.30
CA TRP A 31 2.55 -7.57 -7.00
C TRP A 31 2.88 -6.50 -5.92
N ASN A 32 3.37 -5.32 -6.32
CA ASN A 32 3.59 -4.18 -5.40
C ASN A 32 2.31 -3.80 -4.63
N SER A 33 1.14 -3.93 -5.24
CA SER A 33 -0.14 -3.65 -4.58
C SER A 33 -0.46 -4.67 -3.48
N THR A 34 -0.04 -5.93 -3.63
CA THR A 34 -0.12 -6.95 -2.59
C THR A 34 0.70 -6.54 -1.38
N TYR A 35 1.98 -6.16 -1.58
CA TYR A 35 2.84 -5.69 -0.50
C TYR A 35 2.24 -4.45 0.21
N GLN A 36 1.78 -3.46 -0.55
CA GLN A 36 1.19 -2.24 -0.01
C GLN A 36 -0.10 -2.50 0.78
N MET A 37 -0.95 -3.41 0.31
CA MET A 37 -2.15 -3.84 1.04
C MET A 37 -1.80 -4.50 2.36
N LEU A 38 -0.86 -5.45 2.36
CA LEU A 38 -0.44 -6.18 3.55
C LEU A 38 0.23 -5.25 4.58
N SER A 39 1.09 -4.34 4.12
CA SER A 39 1.72 -3.33 4.97
C SER A 39 0.68 -2.41 5.61
N ARG A 40 -0.29 -1.91 4.82
CA ARG A 40 -1.36 -1.05 5.36
C ARG A 40 -2.23 -1.79 6.37
N LEU A 41 -2.58 -3.03 6.10
CA LEU A 41 -3.36 -3.86 7.02
C LEU A 41 -2.62 -4.09 8.34
N HIS A 42 -1.32 -4.33 8.30
CA HIS A 42 -0.49 -4.51 9.49
C HIS A 42 -0.47 -3.23 10.37
N ASP A 43 -0.30 -2.06 9.75
CA ASP A 43 -0.18 -0.78 10.47
C ASP A 43 -1.52 -0.30 11.06
N ASP A 44 -2.61 -0.53 10.33
CA ASP A 44 -3.96 -0.12 10.69
C ASP A 44 -4.84 -1.27 11.23
N LYS A 45 -4.24 -2.35 11.72
CA LYS A 45 -5.01 -3.51 12.23
C LYS A 45 -6.09 -3.11 13.25
N GLU A 46 -5.76 -2.24 14.21
CA GLU A 46 -6.71 -1.84 15.26
C GLU A 46 -7.89 -1.04 14.71
N PRO A 47 -7.69 0.04 13.90
CA PRO A 47 -8.81 0.70 13.24
C PRO A 47 -9.64 -0.20 12.33
N VAL A 48 -8.99 -1.11 11.60
CA VAL A 48 -9.68 -2.05 10.70
C VAL A 48 -10.59 -2.96 11.50
N TRP A 49 -10.10 -3.60 12.56
CA TRP A 49 -10.93 -4.46 13.41
C TRP A 49 -12.03 -3.69 14.13
N GLY A 50 -11.74 -2.51 14.66
CA GLY A 50 -12.76 -1.65 15.27
C GLY A 50 -13.88 -1.30 14.29
N SER A 51 -13.53 -1.03 13.03
CA SER A 51 -14.52 -0.75 11.98
C SER A 51 -15.35 -1.99 11.62
N LEU A 52 -14.74 -3.17 11.50
CA LEU A 52 -15.43 -4.41 11.19
C LEU A 52 -16.39 -4.85 12.31
N ALA A 53 -15.94 -4.77 13.57
CA ALA A 53 -16.77 -5.04 14.73
C ALA A 53 -18.01 -4.14 14.75
N SER A 54 -17.86 -2.87 14.38
CA SER A 54 -18.97 -1.92 14.33
C SER A 54 -19.93 -2.10 13.15
N LEU A 55 -19.48 -2.78 12.08
CA LEU A 55 -20.29 -3.08 10.90
C LEU A 55 -20.99 -4.45 10.99
N GLN A 56 -20.82 -5.17 12.11
CA GLN A 56 -21.42 -6.49 12.35
C GLN A 56 -21.10 -7.48 11.21
N THR A 57 -19.86 -7.48 10.75
CA THR A 57 -19.43 -8.39 9.68
C THR A 57 -19.15 -9.79 10.24
N ASP A 58 -19.51 -10.83 9.50
CA ASP A 58 -19.19 -12.23 9.82
C ASP A 58 -17.71 -12.61 9.55
N LEU A 59 -16.82 -11.61 9.49
CA LEU A 59 -15.40 -11.82 9.25
C LEU A 59 -14.71 -12.22 10.55
N THR A 60 -13.99 -13.34 10.51
CA THR A 60 -13.11 -13.74 11.60
C THR A 60 -11.86 -12.86 11.61
N PRO A 61 -11.51 -12.22 12.73
CA PRO A 61 -10.27 -11.49 12.85
C PRO A 61 -9.06 -12.41 12.68
N LEU A 62 -7.99 -11.88 12.09
CA LEU A 62 -6.72 -12.59 12.06
C LEU A 62 -6.23 -12.80 13.49
N THR A 63 -5.77 -14.01 13.76
CA THR A 63 -5.13 -14.41 15.01
C THR A 63 -3.79 -13.69 15.19
N ALA A 64 -3.27 -13.71 16.41
CA ALA A 64 -1.95 -13.15 16.70
C ALA A 64 -0.84 -13.83 15.87
N ASP A 65 -0.95 -15.14 15.66
CA ASP A 65 0.01 -15.90 14.86
C ASP A 65 -0.05 -15.54 13.38
N GLU A 66 -1.25 -15.35 12.82
CA GLU A 66 -1.41 -14.85 11.45
C GLU A 66 -0.83 -13.44 11.27
N PHE A 67 -1.00 -12.56 12.27
CA PHE A 67 -0.34 -11.24 12.26
C PHE A 67 1.18 -11.34 12.36
N ASN A 68 1.71 -12.30 13.11
CA ASN A 68 3.14 -12.56 13.16
C ASN A 68 3.67 -13.06 11.80
N ILE A 69 2.96 -14.00 11.16
CA ILE A 69 3.31 -14.48 9.82
C ILE A 69 3.27 -13.33 8.80
N LEU A 70 2.25 -12.47 8.86
CA LEU A 70 2.14 -11.28 8.03
C LEU A 70 3.35 -10.36 8.21
N ARG A 71 3.76 -10.10 9.46
CA ARG A 71 4.93 -9.28 9.78
C ARG A 71 6.22 -9.88 9.21
N GLU A 72 6.44 -11.18 9.39
CA GLU A 72 7.62 -11.86 8.84
C GLU A 72 7.62 -11.84 7.30
N ALA A 73 6.46 -12.06 6.67
CA ALA A 73 6.33 -11.97 5.22
C ALA A 73 6.67 -10.57 4.70
N LEU A 74 6.23 -9.50 5.39
CA LEU A 74 6.58 -8.13 5.03
C LEU A 74 8.08 -7.88 5.10
N LEU A 75 8.78 -8.41 6.11
CA LEU A 75 10.24 -8.28 6.22
C LEU A 75 10.97 -8.94 5.05
N VAL A 76 10.53 -10.14 4.65
CA VAL A 76 11.11 -10.86 3.50
C VAL A 76 10.81 -10.15 2.19
N LEU A 77 9.60 -9.60 2.03
CA LEU A 77 9.15 -8.97 0.77
C LEU A 77 9.66 -7.53 0.60
N ALA A 78 9.98 -6.82 1.68
CA ALA A 78 10.45 -5.44 1.67
C ALA A 78 11.60 -5.17 0.68
N PRO A 79 12.72 -5.94 0.66
CA PRO A 79 13.81 -5.69 -0.28
C PRO A 79 13.39 -5.89 -1.74
N PHE A 80 12.54 -6.88 -2.03
CA PHE A 80 12.03 -7.09 -3.39
C PHE A 80 11.14 -5.93 -3.84
N HIS A 81 10.35 -5.38 -2.91
CA HIS A 81 9.43 -4.29 -3.21
C HIS A 81 10.23 -3.04 -3.54
N GLN A 82 11.24 -2.74 -2.69
CA GLN A 82 12.16 -1.64 -2.93
C GLN A 82 12.85 -1.76 -4.29
N ALA A 83 13.45 -2.92 -4.60
CA ALA A 83 14.13 -3.14 -5.87
C ALA A 83 13.19 -2.98 -7.08
N THR A 84 11.95 -3.48 -6.99
CA THR A 84 10.99 -3.34 -8.10
C THR A 84 10.53 -1.90 -8.27
N VAL A 85 10.29 -1.17 -7.18
CA VAL A 85 9.94 0.26 -7.25
C VAL A 85 11.05 1.03 -7.94
N GLU A 86 12.30 0.87 -7.49
CA GLU A 86 13.48 1.53 -8.08
C GLU A 86 13.62 1.24 -9.58
N LEU A 87 13.54 -0.03 -9.99
CA LEU A 87 13.66 -0.42 -11.39
C LEU A 87 12.49 0.10 -12.24
N SER A 88 11.28 0.18 -11.67
CA SER A 88 10.12 0.74 -12.37
C SER A 88 10.25 2.25 -12.59
N GLU A 89 10.85 2.97 -11.63
CA GLU A 89 11.10 4.41 -11.68
C GLU A 89 12.30 4.76 -12.58
N GLU A 90 13.31 3.89 -12.66
CA GLU A 90 14.46 4.06 -13.55
C GLU A 90 14.05 4.06 -15.03
N SER A 91 13.07 3.24 -15.40
CA SER A 91 12.51 3.23 -16.76
C SER A 91 11.90 4.58 -17.17
N PHE A 92 11.43 5.37 -16.20
CA PHE A 92 10.87 6.71 -16.43
C PHE A 92 11.97 7.76 -16.63
N ARG A 93 13.11 7.62 -15.92
CA ARG A 93 14.24 8.56 -16.00
C ARG A 93 15.03 8.47 -17.31
N VAL A 94 15.09 7.29 -17.92
CA VAL A 94 15.82 7.08 -19.21
C VAL A 94 15.14 7.78 -20.40
N LYS A 95 13.87 8.22 -20.28
CA LYS A 95 13.17 8.98 -21.34
C LYS A 95 13.28 10.51 -21.22
N GLY A 96 14.12 11.01 -20.32
CA GLY A 96 14.34 12.44 -20.09
C GLY A 96 15.71 12.97 -20.51
N HIS A 97 16.39 12.36 -21.49
CA HIS A 97 17.66 12.89 -21.99
C HIS A 97 17.42 14.00 -23.03
N PRO A 98 17.89 15.23 -22.82
CA PRO A 98 17.85 16.29 -23.82
C PRO A 98 19.02 16.12 -24.77
N ASP A 99 18.89 15.23 -25.76
CA ASP A 99 19.78 15.22 -26.93
C ASP A 99 19.35 16.33 -27.90
N ASP A 100 19.49 17.59 -27.49
CA ASP A 100 19.33 18.74 -28.39
C ASP A 100 20.27 19.89 -27.99
N GLU A 101 21.57 19.57 -27.88
CA GLU A 101 22.63 20.58 -27.79
C GLU A 101 23.91 20.14 -28.52
N ASN A 102 23.81 19.69 -29.78
CA ASN A 102 24.93 19.84 -30.74
C ASN A 102 24.59 19.51 -32.21
N ALA A 103 23.73 20.32 -32.84
CA ALA A 103 23.69 20.38 -34.30
C ALA A 103 23.05 21.68 -34.77
N LYS A 104 23.83 22.78 -34.75
CA LYS A 104 23.77 23.91 -35.73
C LYS A 104 24.76 25.01 -35.34
N LEU A 105 26.05 24.71 -35.49
CA LEU A 105 27.10 25.67 -35.82
C LEU A 105 27.96 25.01 -36.91
N CYS A 106 28.23 25.77 -37.99
CA CYS A 106 28.61 25.36 -39.37
C CYS A 106 27.42 24.84 -40.18
N THR A 107 26.93 25.50 -41.23
CA THR A 107 27.52 26.42 -42.25
C THR A 107 26.47 27.41 -42.73
#